data_AF-A0A3D5UQH2-F1
#
_entry.id   AF-A0A3D5UQH2-F1
#
_cell.length_a   1.000
_cell.length_b   1.000
_cell.length_c   1.000
_cell.angle_alpha   90.00
_cell.angle_beta   90.00
_cell.angle_gamma   90.00
#
_symmetry.space_group_name_H-M   'P 1'
#
loop_
_entity.id
_entity.type
_entity.pdbx_description
1 polymer ?
#
loop_
_entity_poly.entity_id
_entity_poly.type
_entity_poly.pdbx_seq_one_letter_code
_entity_poly.pdbx_strand_id
1 'polypeptide(L)' 'PGIGKSTLLLQAMAALANKGHSVVYISGEEAIAQVRMRARRLGLAEAPVQLGAETNLKDIIGTLEGRQAPDAVVIDSIQT' A
#
# COMPACT_ATOMS: atom_id res chain seq x y z
N PRO A 1 3.20 -17.92 -1.09
CA PRO A 1 4.35 -17.04 -1.43
C PRO A 1 4.66 -17.10 -2.93
N GLY A 2 4.90 -15.96 -3.59
CA GLY A 2 5.47 -15.92 -4.96
C GLY A 2 4.50 -15.92 -6.16
N ILE A 3 3.18 -16.03 -5.99
CA ILE A 3 2.22 -16.00 -7.12
C ILE A 3 1.88 -14.56 -7.61
N GLY A 4 2.47 -13.52 -7.01
CA GLY A 4 2.30 -12.13 -7.46
C GLY A 4 1.17 -11.34 -6.82
N LYS A 5 0.56 -11.80 -5.73
CA LYS A 5 -0.49 -11.08 -4.97
C LYS A 5 -0.10 -9.61 -4.69
N SER A 6 1.06 -9.39 -4.07
CA SER A 6 1.57 -8.06 -3.74
C SER A 6 1.83 -7.19 -4.98
N THR A 7 2.14 -7.81 -6.12
CA THR A 7 2.34 -7.09 -7.39
C THR A 7 0.99 -6.64 -7.94
N LEU A 8 0.00 -7.55 -7.96
CA LEU A 8 -1.35 -7.24 -8.39
C LEU A 8 -1.99 -6.15 -7.52
N LEU A 9 -1.85 -6.25 -6.20
CA LEU A 9 -2.38 -5.25 -5.27
C LEU A 9 -1.70 -3.89 -5.48
N LEU A 10 -0.39 -3.84 -5.64
CA LEU A 10 0.32 -2.58 -5.91
C LEU A 10 -0.10 -1.94 -7.24
N GLN A 11 -0.29 -2.75 -8.30
CA GLN A 11 -0.82 -2.28 -9.58
C GLN A 11 -2.27 -1.77 -9.47
N ALA A 12 -3.13 -2.47 -8.74
CA ALA A 12 -4.51 -2.06 -8.51
C ALA A 12 -4.60 -0.74 -7.74
N MET A 13 -3.81 -0.59 -6.68
CA MET A 13 -3.75 0.65 -5.90
C MET A 13 -3.21 1.81 -6.72
N ALA A 14 -2.16 1.60 -7.52
CA ALA A 14 -1.67 2.62 -8.44
C ALA A 14 -2.73 3.05 -9.47
N ALA A 15 -3.50 2.10 -10.01
CA ALA A 15 -4.58 2.39 -10.95
C ALA A 15 -5.72 3.20 -10.31
N LEU A 16 -6.07 2.93 -9.05
CA LEU A 16 -7.06 3.73 -8.30
C LEU A 16 -6.52 5.13 -7.98
N ALA A 17 -5.27 5.22 -7.51
CA ALA A 17 -4.61 6.48 -7.20
C ALA A 17 -4.58 7.42 -8.43
N ASN A 18 -4.23 6.88 -9.59
CA ASN A 18 -4.19 7.64 -10.84
C ASN A 18 -5.56 8.12 -11.34
N LYS A 19 -6.66 7.53 -10.84
CA LYS A 19 -8.03 8.01 -11.08
C LYS A 19 -8.48 9.07 -10.07
N GLY A 20 -7.60 9.50 -9.17
CA GLY A 20 -7.88 10.51 -8.15
C GLY A 20 -8.42 9.97 -6.84
N HIS A 21 -8.43 8.65 -6.64
CA HIS A 21 -8.83 8.05 -5.37
C HIS A 21 -7.70 8.16 -4.33
N SER A 22 -8.05 8.51 -3.10
CA SER A 22 -7.14 8.47 -1.97
C SER A 22 -6.92 7.03 -1.54
N VAL A 23 -5.70 6.51 -1.69
CA VAL A 23 -5.42 5.10 -1.42
C VAL A 23 -4.17 4.91 -0.56
N VAL A 24 -4.21 3.90 0.31
CA VAL A 24 -3.12 3.56 1.23
C VAL A 24 -2.73 2.09 1.08
N TYR A 25 -1.45 1.83 0.85
CA TYR A 25 -0.87 0.48 0.87
C TYR A 25 0.03 0.34 2.09
N ILE A 26 -0.30 -0.59 2.98
CA ILE A 26 0.45 -0.88 4.19
C ILE A 26 1.06 -2.27 4.04
N SER A 27 2.38 -2.35 4.18
CA SER A 27 3.07 -3.63 4.19
C SER A 27 3.45 -4.06 5.60
N GLY A 28 3.18 -5.32 5.94
CA GLY A 28 3.71 -5.98 7.14
C GLY A 28 5.02 -6.74 6.87
N GLU A 29 5.34 -7.02 5.61
CA GLU A 29 6.46 -7.88 5.22
C GLU A 29 7.65 -7.11 4.62
N GLU A 30 7.40 -5.95 3.99
CA GLU A 30 8.41 -5.17 3.27
C GLU A 30 8.53 -3.76 3.85
N ALA A 31 9.76 -3.24 3.92
CA ALA A 31 9.97 -1.84 4.22
C ALA A 31 9.47 -0.94 3.06
N ILE A 32 9.08 0.31 3.38
CA ILE A 32 8.59 1.29 2.38
C ILE A 32 9.55 1.43 1.20
N ALA A 33 10.87 1.44 1.45
CA ALA A 33 11.88 1.54 0.40
C ALA A 33 11.81 0.36 -0.59
N GLN A 34 11.54 -0.86 -0.11
CA GLN A 34 11.41 -2.05 -0.94
C GLN A 34 10.14 -1.98 -1.81
N VAL A 35 9.01 -1.58 -1.22
CA VAL A 35 7.76 -1.36 -1.97
C VAL A 35 7.95 -0.29 -3.06
N ARG A 36 8.63 0.82 -2.75
CA ARG A 36 8.97 1.87 -3.74
C ARG A 36 9.85 1.35 -4.88
N MET A 37 10.85 0.52 -4.58
CA MET A 37 11.69 -0.10 -5.63
C MET A 37 10.86 -0.99 -6.56
N ARG A 38 9.91 -1.76 -6.01
CA ARG A 38 8.98 -2.57 -6.81
C ARG A 38 8.07 -1.70 -7.66
N ALA A 39 7.47 -0.65 -7.10
CA ALA A 39 6.66 0.31 -7.85
C ALA A 39 7.44 0.90 -9.04
N ARG A 40 8.71 1.30 -8.82
CA ARG A 40 9.59 1.79 -9.89
C ARG A 40 9.80 0.74 -11.00
N ARG A 41 10.11 -0.50 -10.65
CA ARG A 41 10.29 -1.60 -11.64
C ARG A 41 9.04 -1.89 -12.45
N LEU A 42 7.86 -1.66 -11.86
CA LEU A 42 6.56 -1.83 -12.52
C LEU A 42 6.11 -0.59 -13.33
N GLY A 43 6.88 0.50 -13.34
CA GLY A 43 6.50 1.75 -13.99
C GLY A 43 5.43 2.55 -13.23
N LEU A 44 5.27 2.31 -11.93
CA LEU A 44 4.24 2.92 -11.07
C LEU A 44 4.80 3.97 -10.11
N ALA A 45 6.03 4.45 -10.34
CA ALA A 45 6.75 5.32 -9.41
C ALA A 45 6.02 6.64 -9.10
N GLU A 46 5.30 7.16 -10.09
CA GLU A 46 4.59 8.43 -10.04
C GLU A 46 3.13 8.29 -9.56
N ALA A 47 2.65 7.06 -9.35
CA ALA A 47 1.30 6.87 -8.85
C ALA A 47 1.22 7.37 -7.39
N PRO A 48 0.23 8.21 -7.04
CA PRO A 48 0.14 8.85 -5.73
C PRO A 48 -0.40 7.89 -4.65
N VAL A 49 0.20 6.72 -4.51
CA VAL A 49 -0.13 5.73 -3.49
C VAL A 49 0.58 6.08 -2.19
N GLN A 50 -0.17 6.25 -1.10
CA GLN A 50 0.41 6.43 0.23
C GLN A 50 0.95 5.09 0.73
N LEU A 51 2.20 5.05 1.18
CA LEU A 51 2.86 3.81 1.61
C LEU A 51 3.12 3.85 3.12
N GLY A 52 2.75 2.77 3.80
CA GLY A 52 3.11 2.49 5.18
C GLY A 52 3.82 1.15 5.31
N ALA A 53 4.64 1.00 6.34
CA ALA A 53 5.15 -0.29 6.78
C ALA A 53 4.88 -0.42 8.28
N GLU A 54 4.00 -1.35 8.64
CA GLU A 54 3.54 -1.57 10.02
C GLU A 54 2.95 -2.99 10.11
N THR A 55 3.19 -3.67 11.22
CA THR A 55 2.65 -5.02 11.51
C THR A 55 1.53 -4.96 12.55
N ASN A 56 1.52 -3.95 13.41
CA ASN A 56 0.50 -3.82 14.44
C ASN A 56 -0.78 -3.19 13.89
N LEU A 57 -1.86 -3.98 13.82
CA LEU A 57 -3.18 -3.53 13.37
C LEU A 57 -3.73 -2.34 14.17
N LYS A 58 -3.45 -2.26 15.48
CA LYS A 58 -3.93 -1.12 16.30
C LYS A 58 -3.26 0.18 15.89
N ASP A 59 -1.96 0.13 15.60
CA ASP A 59 -1.19 1.29 15.19
C ASP A 59 -1.58 1.73 13.77
N ILE A 60 -1.87 0.76 12.89
CA ILE A 60 -2.46 1.00 11.56
C ILE A 60 -3.80 1.72 11.69
N ILE A 61 -4.72 1.20 12.50
CA ILE A 61 -6.04 1.79 12.69
C ILE A 61 -5.91 3.20 13.28
N GLY A 62 -5.13 3.37 14.35
CA GLY A 62 -4.90 4.68 14.97
C GLY A 62 -4.25 5.70 14.04
N THR A 63 -3.43 5.23 13.09
CA THR A 63 -2.84 6.07 12.03
C THR A 63 -3.88 6.52 11.01
N LEU A 64 -4.85 5.67 10.69
CA LEU A 64 -5.94 5.99 9.75
C LEU A 64 -7.04 6.84 10.42
N GLU A 65 -7.23 6.67 11.72
CA GLU A 65 -8.10 7.49 12.55
C GLU A 65 -7.57 8.94 12.64
N GLY A 66 -8.48 9.92 12.63
CA GLY A 66 -8.12 11.35 12.70
C GLY A 66 -7.70 11.99 11.36
N ARG A 67 -7.74 11.22 10.26
CA ARG A 67 -7.52 11.70 8.89
C ARG A 67 -8.80 11.60 8.08
N GLN A 68 -8.82 12.22 6.90
CA GLN A 68 -9.87 11.92 5.93
C GLN A 68 -9.73 10.45 5.50
N ALA A 69 -10.83 9.70 5.57
CA ALA A 69 -10.84 8.29 5.25
C ALA A 69 -10.39 8.07 3.79
N PRO A 70 -9.45 7.16 3.52
CA PRO A 70 -9.09 6.79 2.16
C PRO A 70 -10.21 6.00 1.49
N ASP A 71 -10.31 6.09 0.17
CA ASP A 71 -11.26 5.33 -0.65
C ASP A 71 -10.92 3.83 -0.67
N ALA A 72 -9.62 3.49 -0.52
CA ALA A 72 -9.17 2.11 -0.43
C ALA A 72 -7.92 1.96 0.46
N VAL A 73 -7.87 0.86 1.21
CA VAL A 73 -6.70 0.45 2.00
C VAL A 73 -6.36 -0.99 1.67
N VAL A 74 -5.08 -1.25 1.42
CA VAL A 74 -4.53 -2.61 1.31
C VAL A 74 -3.60 -2.86 2.49
N ILE A 75 -3.76 -4.03 3.13
CA ILE A 75 -2.85 -4.56 4.14
C ILE A 75 -2.18 -5.81 3.57
N ASP A 76 -0.86 -5.77 3.37
CA ASP A 76 -0.06 -6.86 2.80
C ASP A 76 1.17 -7.20 3.68
N SER A 77 1.07 -8.12 4.63
CA SER A 77 -0.06 -9.01 4.93
C SER A 77 -0.42 -9.02 6.42
N ILE A 78 -1.58 -9.61 6.75
CA ILE A 78 -2.12 -9.71 8.11
C ILE A 78 -1.43 -10.84 8.92
N GLN A 79 -0.57 -11.65 8.28
CA GLN A 79 0.02 -12.85 8.90
C GLN A 79 1.24 -12.56 9.80
N THR A 80 1.76 -11.33 9.75
CA THR A 80 2.84 -10.78 10.58
C THR A 80 2.28 -9.81 11.60
#